data_AF-A0A936MB28-F1
#
_entry.id   AF-A0A936MB28-F1
#
_cell.length_a   1.000
_cell.length_b   1.000
_cell.length_c   1.000
_cell.angle_alpha   90.00
_cell.angle_beta   90.00
_cell.angle_gamma   90.00
#
_symmetry.space_group_name_H-M   'P 1'
#
loop_
_entity.id
_entity.type
_entity.pdbx_description
1 polymer ?
#
loop_
_entity_poly.entity_id
_entity_poly.type
_entity_poly.pdbx_seq_one_letter_code
_entity_poly.pdbx_strand_id
1 'polypeptide(L)'
;MKFFENRIGLDISWYKQNSIDQIFSVPSSASSGFNAVLKNAGEIEKTGFEIMLTANPINTSGFNWDIQLNFAKNTNTVVALAQGVDNISLGGFTGASIRAVAGLPYATIFGKGFLRDDNGNLVISNDTNDTYGYGFPLADPEERAFGSATPDWTMGLRNTFSYE
;
A
#
# COMPACT_ATOMS: atom_id res chain seq x y z
N MET A 1 -13.21 -18.67 18.28
CA MET A 1 -13.95 -18.90 19.55
C MET A 1 -15.43 -18.69 19.33
N LYS A 2 -16.31 -19.38 20.06
CA LYS A 2 -17.77 -19.22 19.98
C LYS A 2 -18.38 -19.05 21.37
N PHE A 3 -19.36 -18.18 21.50
CA PHE A 3 -20.00 -17.78 22.75
C PHE A 3 -21.53 -17.74 22.61
N PHE A 4 -22.24 -17.72 23.73
CA PHE A 4 -23.70 -17.60 23.81
C PHE A 4 -24.43 -18.60 22.90
N GLU A 5 -24.18 -19.90 23.11
CA GLU A 5 -24.78 -20.98 22.29
C GLU A 5 -24.48 -20.83 20.78
N ASN A 6 -23.26 -20.39 20.45
CA ASN A 6 -22.80 -20.09 19.10
C ASN A 6 -23.43 -18.86 18.44
N ARG A 7 -24.17 -18.02 19.18
CA ARG A 7 -24.71 -16.76 18.65
C ARG A 7 -23.64 -15.72 18.36
N ILE A 8 -22.47 -15.79 19.01
CA ILE A 8 -21.34 -14.91 18.72
C ILE A 8 -20.12 -15.76 18.42
N GLY A 9 -19.49 -15.51 17.28
CA GLY A 9 -18.23 -16.11 16.88
C GLY A 9 -17.17 -15.04 16.68
N LEU A 10 -15.97 -15.27 17.20
CA LEU A 10 -14.83 -14.38 17.01
C LEU A 10 -13.61 -15.21 16.60
N ASP A 11 -13.04 -14.87 15.46
CA ASP A 11 -11.76 -15.37 14.98
C ASP A 11 -10.79 -14.19 14.85
N ILE A 12 -9.58 -14.37 15.37
CA ILE A 12 -8.53 -13.37 15.30
C ILE A 12 -7.26 -14.10 14.91
N SER A 13 -6.60 -13.60 13.87
CA SER A 13 -5.33 -14.10 13.39
C SER A 13 -4.33 -12.95 13.29
N TRP A 14 -3.10 -13.18 13.73
CA TRP A 14 -1.97 -12.31 13.46
C TRP A 14 -0.91 -13.12 12.73
N TYR A 15 -0.27 -12.50 11.74
CA TYR A 15 0.78 -13.15 10.96
C TYR A 15 1.93 -12.20 10.68
N LYS A 16 3.10 -12.83 10.50
CA LYS A 16 4.30 -12.24 9.94
C LYS A 16 4.94 -13.26 9.01
N GLN A 17 5.22 -12.85 7.78
CA GLN A 17 5.82 -13.69 6.75
C GLN A 17 6.89 -12.90 6.01
N ASN A 18 8.06 -13.51 5.80
CA ASN A 18 9.14 -12.94 5.01
C ASN A 18 9.26 -13.73 3.70
N SER A 19 9.09 -13.03 2.58
CA SER A 19 9.35 -13.55 1.25
C SER A 19 10.77 -13.16 0.86
N ILE A 20 11.68 -14.12 0.93
CA ILE A 20 13.10 -13.95 0.64
C ILE A 20 13.35 -14.32 -0.83
N ASP A 21 14.43 -13.80 -1.42
CA ASP A 21 14.88 -14.11 -2.77
C ASP A 21 13.81 -13.90 -3.85
N GLN A 22 12.99 -12.87 -3.69
CA GLN A 22 11.99 -12.52 -4.70
C GLN A 22 12.66 -12.16 -6.02
N ILE A 23 12.21 -12.80 -7.09
CA ILE A 23 12.74 -12.56 -8.44
C ILE A 23 12.15 -11.25 -8.96
N PHE A 24 13.01 -10.27 -9.18
CA PHE A 24 12.65 -9.00 -9.81
C PHE A 24 13.47 -8.75 -11.07
N SER A 25 12.87 -7.98 -11.97
CA SER A 25 13.59 -7.36 -13.09
C SER A 25 14.36 -6.16 -12.55
N VAL A 26 15.66 -6.35 -12.32
CA VAL A 26 16.54 -5.34 -11.73
C VAL A 26 17.16 -4.52 -12.86
N PRO A 27 17.11 -3.17 -12.80
CA PRO A 27 17.79 -2.32 -13.78
C PRO A 27 19.28 -2.66 -13.91
N SER A 28 19.77 -2.75 -15.15
CA SER A 28 21.18 -2.99 -15.45
C SER A 28 21.76 -1.79 -16.20
N SER A 29 23.07 -1.58 -16.09
CA SER A 29 23.75 -0.54 -16.88
C SER A 29 23.51 -0.78 -18.36
N ALA A 30 23.10 0.25 -19.10
CA ALA A 30 22.91 0.17 -20.55
C ALA A 30 24.20 -0.26 -21.29
N SER A 31 25.38 0.02 -20.71
CA SER A 31 26.68 -0.44 -21.24
C SER A 31 26.85 -1.96 -21.25
N SER A 32 26.02 -2.70 -20.51
CA SER A 32 26.01 -4.16 -20.50
C SER A 32 25.31 -4.79 -21.72
N GLY A 33 24.62 -3.98 -22.55
CA GLY A 33 23.80 -4.45 -23.67
C GLY A 33 22.38 -4.88 -23.29
N PHE A 34 22.03 -4.83 -21.99
CA PHE A 34 20.70 -5.12 -21.47
C PHE A 34 20.23 -4.00 -20.54
N ASN A 35 18.93 -3.70 -20.56
CA ASN A 35 18.33 -2.68 -19.67
C ASN A 35 17.94 -3.24 -18.29
N ALA A 36 17.79 -4.56 -18.16
CA ALA A 36 17.47 -5.22 -16.89
C ALA A 36 17.89 -6.70 -16.89
N VAL A 37 18.05 -7.26 -15.69
CA VAL A 37 18.37 -8.69 -15.46
C VAL A 37 17.46 -9.23 -14.36
N LEU A 38 16.95 -10.45 -14.52
CA LEU A 38 16.19 -11.14 -13.47
C LEU A 38 17.14 -11.62 -12.37
N LYS A 39 16.91 -11.19 -11.13
CA LYS A 39 17.70 -11.57 -9.96
C LYS A 39 16.80 -11.80 -8.76
N ASN A 40 17.24 -12.70 -7.87
CA ASN A 40 16.75 -12.77 -6.49
C ASN A 40 17.19 -11.49 -5.79
N ALA A 41 16.27 -10.52 -5.70
CA ALA A 41 16.65 -9.14 -5.48
C ALA A 41 15.75 -8.39 -4.51
N GLY A 42 14.94 -9.11 -3.73
CA GLY A 42 14.15 -8.49 -2.70
C GLY A 42 13.82 -9.43 -1.55
N GLU A 43 13.86 -8.87 -0.35
CA GLU A 43 13.17 -9.40 0.81
C GLU A 43 11.94 -8.52 1.08
N ILE A 44 10.76 -9.13 1.12
CA ILE A 44 9.51 -8.45 1.45
C ILE A 44 8.95 -9.07 2.72
N GLU A 45 8.77 -8.24 3.74
CA GLU A 45 8.09 -8.61 4.97
C GLU A 45 6.61 -8.23 4.85
N LYS A 46 5.75 -9.21 5.13
CA LYS A 46 4.31 -9.06 5.20
C LYS A 46 3.88 -9.28 6.65
N THR A 47 3.28 -8.26 7.26
CA THR A 47 2.67 -8.37 8.59
C THR A 47 1.21 -8.01 8.51
N GLY A 48 0.39 -8.64 9.34
CA GLY A 48 -1.02 -8.31 9.34
C GLY A 48 -1.80 -8.93 10.46
N PHE A 49 -3.02 -8.44 10.60
CA PHE A 49 -4.01 -9.04 11.47
C PHE A 49 -5.35 -9.11 10.75
N GLU A 50 -6.06 -10.19 11.02
CA GLU A 50 -7.37 -10.51 10.46
C GLU A 50 -8.34 -10.78 11.60
N ILE A 51 -9.54 -10.24 11.49
CA ILE A 51 -10.61 -10.40 12.46
C ILE A 51 -11.85 -10.83 11.69
N MET A 52 -12.49 -11.89 12.15
CA MET A 52 -13.83 -12.27 11.70
C MET A 52 -14.75 -12.34 12.91
N LEU A 53 -15.81 -11.54 12.88
CA LEU A 53 -16.86 -11.52 13.88
C LEU A 53 -18.16 -11.99 13.23
N THR A 54 -18.82 -12.96 13.83
CA THR A 54 -20.16 -13.41 13.46
C THR A 54 -21.10 -13.18 14.62
N ALA A 55 -22.28 -12.65 14.36
CA ALA A 55 -23.32 -12.48 15.37
C ALA A 55 -24.68 -12.90 14.82
N ASN A 56 -25.46 -13.59 15.63
CA ASN A 56 -26.81 -14.02 15.35
C ASN A 56 -27.74 -13.42 16.42
N PRO A 57 -27.98 -12.10 16.38
CA PRO A 57 -28.71 -11.38 17.43
C PRO A 57 -30.18 -11.82 17.54
N ILE A 58 -30.81 -12.17 16.42
CA ILE A 58 -32.19 -12.65 16.39
C ILE A 58 -32.19 -14.05 15.79
N ASN A 59 -32.71 -15.01 16.55
CA ASN A 59 -32.83 -16.40 16.17
C ASN A 59 -34.06 -16.98 16.85
N THR A 60 -35.16 -16.89 16.10
CA THR A 60 -36.51 -17.29 16.48
C THR A 60 -37.10 -18.12 15.35
N SER A 61 -38.18 -18.85 15.59
CA SER A 61 -38.80 -19.71 14.58
C SER A 61 -39.37 -18.94 13.37
N GLY A 62 -39.76 -17.67 13.52
CA GLY A 62 -40.31 -16.88 12.41
C GLY A 62 -39.29 -15.95 11.75
N PHE A 63 -38.17 -15.66 12.41
CA PHE A 63 -37.18 -14.73 11.88
C PHE A 63 -35.79 -15.01 12.43
N ASN A 64 -34.81 -14.95 11.54
CA ASN A 64 -33.40 -15.08 11.83
C ASN A 64 -32.60 -13.95 11.17
N TRP A 65 -31.63 -13.40 11.90
CA TRP A 65 -30.71 -12.39 11.41
C TRP A 65 -29.28 -12.77 11.76
N ASP A 66 -28.47 -12.97 10.74
CA ASP A 66 -27.04 -13.19 10.84
C ASP A 66 -26.26 -11.97 10.35
N ILE A 67 -25.23 -11.61 11.12
CA ILE A 67 -24.27 -10.56 10.83
C ILE A 67 -22.90 -11.21 10.73
N GLN A 68 -22.16 -10.90 9.68
CA GLN A 68 -20.75 -11.24 9.56
C GLN A 68 -19.95 -9.98 9.22
N LEU A 69 -18.94 -9.71 10.03
CA LEU A 69 -17.94 -8.68 9.81
C LEU A 69 -16.59 -9.35 9.62
N ASN A 70 -15.87 -8.98 8.57
CA ASN A 70 -14.48 -9.33 8.37
C ASN A 70 -13.65 -8.06 8.23
N PHE A 71 -12.52 -8.00 8.93
CA PHE A 71 -11.56 -6.91 8.89
C PHE A 71 -10.18 -7.49 8.64
N ALA A 72 -9.39 -6.85 7.78
CA ALA A 72 -8.00 -7.21 7.55
C ALA A 72 -7.14 -5.96 7.45
N LYS A 73 -6.01 -5.96 8.15
CA LYS A 73 -4.93 -4.99 7.94
C LYS A 73 -3.67 -5.75 7.54
N ASN A 74 -3.11 -5.39 6.40
CA ASN A 74 -1.92 -6.02 5.86
C ASN A 74 -0.92 -4.94 5.46
N THR A 75 0.29 -5.03 5.99
CA THR A 75 1.40 -4.13 5.69
C THR A 75 2.51 -4.94 5.03
N ASN A 76 2.83 -4.58 3.79
CA ASN A 76 3.95 -5.15 3.04
C ASN A 76 5.08 -4.12 3.00
N THR A 77 6.25 -4.48 3.54
CA THR A 77 7.44 -3.63 3.58
C THR A 77 8.55 -4.28 2.77
N VAL A 78 9.20 -3.50 1.91
CA VAL A 78 10.43 -3.94 1.23
C VAL A 78 11.57 -3.83 2.24
N VAL A 79 12.02 -4.96 2.78
CA VAL A 79 13.07 -5.00 3.82
C VAL A 79 14.42 -4.67 3.22
N ALA A 80 14.74 -5.32 2.10
CA ALA A 80 16.00 -5.12 1.40
C ALA A 80 15.81 -5.36 -0.10
N LEU A 81 16.67 -4.73 -0.89
CA LEU A 81 16.87 -5.04 -2.31
C LEU A 81 18.28 -5.60 -2.52
N ALA A 82 18.53 -6.21 -3.68
CA ALA A 82 19.88 -6.66 -4.03
C ALA A 82 20.91 -5.51 -3.93
N GLN A 83 22.16 -5.87 -3.64
CA GLN A 83 23.25 -4.90 -3.54
C GLN A 83 23.37 -4.07 -4.83
N GLY A 84 23.44 -2.74 -4.67
CA GLY A 84 23.52 -1.79 -5.77
C GLY A 84 22.19 -1.50 -6.48
N VAL A 85 21.06 -1.96 -5.91
CA VAL A 85 19.71 -1.66 -6.41
C VAL A 85 19.03 -0.67 -5.47
N ASP A 86 18.97 0.59 -5.88
CA ASP A 86 18.35 1.63 -5.06
C ASP A 86 16.82 1.51 -5.05
N ASN A 87 16.23 1.14 -6.19
CA ASN A 87 14.80 0.90 -6.34
C ASN A 87 14.50 -0.01 -7.54
N ILE A 88 13.29 -0.56 -7.55
CA ILE A 88 12.74 -1.35 -8.66
C ILE A 88 11.45 -0.69 -9.11
N SER A 89 11.38 -0.35 -10.40
CA SER A 89 10.15 0.19 -11.00
C SER A 89 9.10 -0.91 -11.12
N LEU A 90 7.91 -0.65 -10.60
CA LEU A 90 6.73 -1.52 -10.70
C LEU A 90 5.71 -1.00 -11.73
N GLY A 91 5.98 0.18 -12.31
CA GLY A 91 5.15 0.82 -13.33
C GLY A 91 5.00 2.33 -13.13
N GLY A 92 4.22 2.95 -14.01
CA GLY A 92 3.91 4.39 -13.97
C GLY A 92 4.47 5.17 -15.16
N PHE A 93 4.56 6.49 -14.99
CA PHE A 93 4.92 7.47 -16.01
C PHE A 93 6.02 8.42 -15.52
N THR A 94 6.40 9.39 -16.36
CA THR A 94 7.48 10.34 -16.09
C THR A 94 7.24 11.27 -14.89
N GLY A 95 5.97 11.55 -14.54
CA GLY A 95 5.64 12.44 -13.40
C GLY A 95 5.30 11.70 -12.09
N ALA A 96 4.82 10.47 -12.20
CA ALA A 96 4.46 9.64 -11.05
C ALA A 96 4.72 8.17 -11.38
N SER A 97 5.37 7.46 -10.46
CA SER A 97 5.74 6.06 -10.65
C SER A 97 5.51 5.25 -9.37
N ILE A 98 5.35 3.95 -9.54
CA ILE A 98 5.21 3.01 -8.44
C ILE A 98 6.52 2.24 -8.33
N ARG A 99 7.12 2.23 -7.15
CA ARG A 99 8.44 1.65 -6.92
C ARG A 99 8.44 0.72 -5.70
N ALA A 100 9.27 -0.31 -5.75
CA ALA A 100 9.77 -0.98 -4.57
C ALA A 100 11.09 -0.33 -4.16
N VAL A 101 11.17 0.13 -2.91
CA VAL A 101 12.33 0.83 -2.35
C VAL A 101 12.56 0.28 -0.95
N ALA A 102 13.79 -0.11 -0.63
CA ALA A 102 14.13 -0.66 0.68
C ALA A 102 13.72 0.32 1.81
N GLY A 103 13.11 -0.21 2.86
CA GLY A 103 12.59 0.55 3.99
C GLY A 103 11.21 1.17 3.80
N LEU A 104 10.63 1.11 2.59
CA LEU A 104 9.30 1.65 2.30
C LEU A 104 8.26 0.55 2.06
N PRO A 105 6.96 0.88 2.16
CA PRO A 105 5.91 -0.04 1.75
C PRO A 105 6.09 -0.53 0.32
N TYR A 106 5.72 -1.78 0.06
CA TYR A 106 5.67 -2.30 -1.31
C TYR A 106 4.67 -1.48 -2.15
N ALA A 107 4.99 -1.25 -3.41
CA ALA A 107 4.19 -0.40 -4.32
C ALA A 107 4.04 1.05 -3.82
N THR A 108 5.12 1.64 -3.34
CA THR A 108 5.16 3.06 -2.96
C THR A 108 5.07 3.96 -4.19
N ILE A 109 4.20 4.96 -4.11
CA ILE A 109 4.01 5.99 -5.14
C ILE A 109 5.08 7.06 -4.94
N PHE A 110 5.85 7.34 -5.99
CA PHE A 110 6.84 8.39 -6.07
C PHE A 110 6.46 9.43 -7.12
N GLY A 111 6.79 10.68 -6.86
CA GLY A 111 6.67 11.76 -7.82
C GLY A 111 7.20 13.07 -7.25
N LYS A 112 6.99 14.16 -7.98
CA LYS A 112 7.36 15.51 -7.53
C LYS A 112 6.23 16.15 -6.74
N GLY A 113 6.57 16.73 -5.59
CA GLY A 113 5.68 17.59 -4.82
C GLY A 113 5.77 19.05 -5.26
N PHE A 114 5.11 19.92 -4.50
CA PHE A 114 5.40 21.34 -4.57
C PHE A 114 6.59 21.69 -3.70
N LEU A 115 7.47 22.53 -4.22
CA LEU A 115 8.60 23.09 -3.50
C LEU A 115 8.08 23.94 -2.33
N ARG A 116 8.69 23.76 -1.17
CA ARG A 116 8.38 24.53 0.05
C ARG A 116 9.65 25.16 0.61
N ASP A 117 9.49 26.34 1.21
CA ASP A 117 10.56 26.98 1.99
C ASP A 117 10.74 26.31 3.36
N ASP A 118 11.75 26.74 4.11
CA ASP A 118 12.05 26.19 5.44
C ASP A 118 10.92 26.39 6.48
N ASN A 119 10.00 27.33 6.21
CA ASN A 119 8.83 27.58 7.04
C ASN A 119 7.61 26.75 6.59
N GLY A 120 7.75 25.94 5.53
CA GLY A 120 6.70 25.10 4.97
C GLY A 120 5.76 25.81 4.00
N ASN A 121 6.01 27.07 3.64
CA ASN A 121 5.20 27.80 2.67
C ASN A 121 5.49 27.31 1.25
N LEU A 122 4.48 27.37 0.37
CA LEU A 122 4.68 27.07 -1.05
C LEU A 122 5.58 28.13 -1.69
N VAL A 123 6.59 27.69 -2.43
CA VAL A 123 7.37 28.59 -3.27
C VAL A 123 6.61 28.81 -4.57
N ILE A 124 6.26 30.06 -4.87
CA ILE A 124 5.49 30.45 -6.04
C ILE A 124 6.42 31.05 -7.09
N SER A 125 6.22 30.68 -8.36
CA SER A 125 6.96 31.27 -9.46
C SER A 125 6.70 32.78 -9.55
N ASN A 126 7.77 33.57 -9.55
CA ASN A 126 7.76 35.01 -9.76
C ASN A 126 8.40 35.41 -11.11
N ASP A 127 8.65 34.44 -12.00
CA ASP A 127 9.23 34.71 -13.31
C ASP A 127 8.18 35.36 -14.23
N THR A 128 8.28 36.67 -14.40
CA THR A 128 7.35 37.45 -15.24
C THR A 128 7.46 37.10 -16.72
N ASN A 129 8.47 36.34 -17.15
CA ASN A 129 8.62 35.88 -18.53
C ASN A 129 7.93 34.53 -18.79
N ASP A 130 7.59 33.79 -17.74
CA ASP A 130 6.83 32.54 -17.85
C ASP A 130 5.32 32.83 -17.75
N THR A 131 4.72 33.18 -18.89
CA THR A 131 3.28 33.49 -18.98
C THR A 131 2.38 32.34 -18.48
N TYR A 132 2.85 31.09 -18.49
CA TYR A 132 2.06 29.93 -18.10
C TYR A 132 2.31 29.48 -16.66
N GLY A 133 3.52 29.72 -16.13
CA GLY A 133 3.91 29.33 -14.78
C GLY A 133 3.91 30.46 -13.74
N TYR A 134 3.88 31.73 -14.14
CA TYR A 134 3.85 32.87 -13.21
C TYR A 134 2.66 32.78 -12.26
N GLY A 135 2.93 32.89 -10.95
CA GLY A 135 1.90 32.80 -9.92
C GLY A 135 1.48 31.36 -9.55
N PHE A 136 2.04 30.33 -10.18
CA PHE A 136 1.83 28.93 -9.80
C PHE A 136 2.91 28.40 -8.84
N PRO A 137 2.61 27.38 -8.01
CA PRO A 137 3.61 26.73 -7.19
C PRO A 137 4.69 26.04 -8.02
N LEU A 138 5.95 26.17 -7.60
CA LEU A 138 7.07 25.46 -8.21
C LEU A 138 7.04 23.98 -7.82
N ALA A 139 7.43 23.11 -8.75
CA ALA A 139 7.65 21.70 -8.46
C ALA A 139 8.96 21.52 -7.69
N ASP A 140 8.95 20.62 -6.72
CA ASP A 140 10.16 20.20 -6.02
C ASP A 140 11.12 19.52 -7.04
N PRO A 141 12.40 19.90 -7.11
CA PRO A 141 13.36 19.23 -7.98
C PRO A 141 13.51 17.75 -7.64
N GLU A 142 13.36 17.40 -6.36
CA GLU A 142 13.51 16.04 -5.85
C GLU A 142 12.16 15.30 -5.79
N GLU A 143 12.20 14.02 -6.12
CA GLU A 143 11.05 13.14 -5.95
C GLU A 143 10.95 12.63 -4.52
N ARG A 144 9.72 12.40 -4.06
CA ARG A 144 9.45 11.84 -2.74
C ARG A 144 8.35 10.80 -2.77
N ALA A 145 8.29 10.00 -1.71
CA ALA A 145 7.22 9.03 -1.49
C ALA A 145 5.92 9.75 -1.07
N PHE A 146 4.80 9.35 -1.66
CA PHE A 146 3.46 9.86 -1.38
C PHE A 146 2.54 8.83 -0.71
N GLY A 147 3.10 7.71 -0.26
CA GLY A 147 2.37 6.60 0.33
C GLY A 147 2.34 5.38 -0.60
N SER A 148 1.58 4.37 -0.20
CA SER A 148 1.48 3.10 -0.93
C SER A 148 0.23 3.04 -1.79
N ALA A 149 0.29 2.33 -2.91
CA ALA A 149 -0.90 1.94 -3.68
C ALA A 149 -1.73 0.84 -2.99
N THR A 150 -1.21 0.22 -1.92
CA THR A 150 -1.93 -0.79 -1.14
C THR A 150 -2.85 -0.13 -0.11
N PRO A 151 -4.06 -0.65 0.13
CA PRO A 151 -4.95 -0.11 1.16
C PRO A 151 -4.36 -0.30 2.56
N ASP A 152 -4.61 0.64 3.47
CA ASP A 152 -4.18 0.54 4.88
C ASP A 152 -4.92 -0.58 5.63
N TRP A 153 -6.15 -0.87 5.22
CA TRP A 153 -7.00 -1.96 5.73
C TRP A 153 -8.18 -2.20 4.77
N THR A 154 -8.82 -3.35 4.90
CA THR A 154 -10.05 -3.72 4.21
C THR A 154 -11.07 -4.25 5.21
N MET A 155 -12.35 -4.05 4.91
CA MET A 155 -13.44 -4.54 5.75
C MET A 155 -14.64 -4.91 4.89
N GLY A 156 -15.36 -5.95 5.30
CA GLY A 156 -16.67 -6.30 4.77
C GLY A 156 -17.68 -6.47 5.90
N LEU A 157 -18.92 -6.11 5.61
CA LEU A 157 -20.07 -6.35 6.47
C LEU A 157 -21.16 -7.02 5.64
N ARG A 158 -21.61 -8.18 6.10
CA ARG A 158 -22.71 -8.95 5.50
C ARG A 158 -23.82 -9.08 6.52
N ASN A 159 -25.05 -8.82 6.06
CA ASN A 159 -26.27 -9.11 6.78
C ASN A 159 -27.05 -10.15 6.00
N THR A 160 -27.56 -11.16 6.69
CA THR A 160 -28.42 -12.20 6.12
C THR A 160 -29.68 -12.29 6.97
N PHE A 161 -30.82 -12.13 6.32
CA PHE A 161 -32.13 -12.20 6.95
C PHE A 161 -32.87 -13.43 6.41
N SER A 162 -33.58 -14.15 7.26
CA SER A 162 -34.41 -15.29 6.87
C SER A 162 -35.73 -15.25 7.64
N TYR A 163 -36.82 -15.59 6.97
CA TYR A 163 -38.18 -15.56 7.48
C TYR A 163 -38.95 -16.75 6.90
N GLU A 164 -39.74 -17.44 7.73
CA GLU A 164 -40.58 -18.59 7.37
C GLU A 164 -42.07 -18.29 7.54
#